data_AF-A0A9D8XQN9-F1
#
_entry.id   AF-A0A9D8XQN9-F1
#
_cell.length_a   1.000
_cell.length_b   1.000
_cell.length_c   1.000
_cell.angle_alpha   90.00
_cell.angle_beta   90.00
_cell.angle_gamma   90.00
#
_symmetry.space_group_name_H-M   'P 1'
#
loop_
_entity.id
_entity.type
_entity.pdbx_description
1 polymer ?
#
loop_
_entity_poly.entity_id
_entity_poly.type
_entity_poly.pdbx_seq_one_letter_code
_entity_poly.pdbx_strand_id
1 'polypeptide(L)'
;QDDMQQTSIKLAANGSAFIVAANTYPDAAEAPQWTVSQENLKAKFKAWNIHFHRLDKTLEKSSLFDWRTSDDPAIKYYSGEADYQTTFTCKAPKNAHRVYLKLEDVNVIASVKVNGKDCGIVWAAPYLIDVTDALKKGKNRLEISMANTWYNYSQAVNYGIIKDENYWTNGRTWDYKEGKVLKTEDLQPSGLFGEVQLIVEK
;
A
#
# COMPACT_ATOMS: atom_id res chain seq x y z
N GLN A 1 42.50 14.91 15.15
CA GLN A 1 41.58 13.89 14.60
C GLN A 1 40.12 14.28 14.90
N ASP A 2 39.83 15.57 15.16
CA ASP A 2 38.65 16.06 15.89
C ASP A 2 37.62 16.85 15.04
N ASP A 3 37.74 16.89 13.71
CA ASP A 3 36.83 17.66 12.83
C ASP A 3 35.76 16.81 12.12
N MET A 4 35.49 15.59 12.60
CA MET A 4 34.51 14.69 11.99
C MET A 4 33.17 14.76 12.73
N GLN A 5 32.10 15.14 12.01
CA GLN A 5 30.73 14.96 12.48
C GLN A 5 30.24 13.55 12.11
N GLN A 6 29.67 12.85 13.08
CA GLN A 6 29.11 11.51 12.90
C GLN A 6 27.60 11.55 13.17
N THR A 7 26.83 10.87 12.32
CA THR A 7 25.39 10.65 12.52
C THR A 7 25.04 9.20 12.17
N SER A 8 23.89 8.72 12.66
CA SER A 8 23.37 7.39 12.37
C SER A 8 22.02 7.51 11.69
N ILE A 9 21.84 6.80 10.57
CA ILE A 9 20.60 6.81 9.79
C ILE A 9 20.13 5.37 9.65
N LYS A 10 18.85 5.13 9.96
CA LYS A 10 18.19 3.84 9.74
C LYS A 10 17.33 3.94 8.49
N LEU A 11 17.70 3.18 7.45
CA LEU A 11 16.93 3.09 6.21
C LEU A 11 16.11 1.80 6.21
N ALA A 12 14.89 1.87 5.71
CA ALA A 12 14.12 0.68 5.35
C ALA A 12 14.77 -0.05 4.16
N ALA A 13 14.30 -1.26 3.85
CA ALA A 13 14.76 -1.99 2.67
C ALA A 13 14.57 -1.13 1.40
N ASN A 14 15.62 -0.99 0.59
CA ASN A 14 15.68 -0.11 -0.59
C ASN A 14 15.45 1.38 -0.31
N GLY A 15 15.48 1.81 0.96
CA GLY A 15 15.39 3.22 1.33
C GLY A 15 16.65 3.99 0.94
N SER A 16 16.46 5.26 0.61
CA SER A 16 17.56 6.21 0.37
C SER A 16 17.29 7.51 1.11
N ALA A 17 18.34 8.25 1.43
CA ALA A 17 18.25 9.55 2.08
C ALA A 17 19.35 10.47 1.55
N PHE A 18 19.10 11.78 1.63
CA PHE A 18 20.10 12.80 1.39
C PHE A 18 20.66 13.30 2.71
N ILE A 19 21.99 13.34 2.84
CA ILE A 19 22.66 14.06 3.94
C ILE A 19 23.02 15.43 3.40
N VAL A 20 22.37 16.47 3.94
CA VAL A 20 22.58 17.86 3.52
C VAL A 20 23.44 18.56 4.56
N ALA A 21 24.68 18.92 4.18
CA ALA A 21 25.57 19.75 4.98
C ALA A 21 25.54 21.19 4.43
N ALA A 22 25.15 22.16 5.26
CA ALA A 22 25.08 23.56 4.87
C ALA A 22 25.72 24.47 5.93
N ASN A 23 26.39 25.53 5.49
CA ASN A 23 27.12 26.46 6.36
C ASN A 23 26.21 27.34 7.22
N THR A 24 24.95 27.51 6.83
CA THR A 24 23.90 28.22 7.58
C THR A 24 22.60 27.46 7.40
N TYR A 25 22.04 26.94 8.49
CA TYR A 25 20.68 26.41 8.54
C TYR A 25 19.80 27.47 9.23
N PRO A 26 18.68 27.93 8.62
CA PRO A 26 17.83 28.94 9.23
C PRO A 26 17.17 28.47 10.53
N ASP A 27 17.14 27.17 10.79
CA ASP A 27 16.86 26.58 12.09
C ASP A 27 17.76 25.35 12.21
N ALA A 28 18.74 25.38 13.12
CA ALA A 28 19.51 24.19 13.50
C ALA A 28 18.58 23.25 14.29
N ALA A 29 17.55 22.73 13.64
CA ALA A 29 16.74 21.67 14.19
C ALA A 29 17.66 20.47 14.44
N GLU A 30 17.60 19.93 15.64
CA GLU A 30 18.24 18.64 15.93
C GLU A 30 17.88 17.66 14.81
N ALA A 31 18.85 16.86 14.36
CA ALA A 31 18.60 15.83 13.38
C ALA A 31 17.38 15.02 13.86
N PRO A 32 16.34 14.82 13.02
CA PRO A 32 15.10 14.20 13.46
C PRO A 32 15.43 12.87 14.13
N GLN A 33 14.93 12.69 15.36
CA GLN A 33 15.06 11.42 16.06
C GLN A 33 14.25 10.38 15.30
N TRP A 34 14.93 9.58 14.46
CA TRP A 34 14.29 8.53 13.65
C TRP A 34 13.74 7.36 14.48
N THR A 35 14.02 7.33 15.78
CA THR A 35 13.43 6.36 16.72
C THR A 35 12.15 6.94 17.27
N VAL A 36 11.11 7.01 16.45
CA VAL A 36 9.81 7.36 16.99
C VAL A 36 9.12 6.13 17.54
N SER A 37 8.70 6.22 18.80
CA SER A 37 7.85 5.20 19.39
C SER A 37 6.52 5.18 18.65
N GLN A 38 6.23 4.03 18.04
CA GLN A 38 5.01 3.79 17.29
C GLN A 38 4.02 3.08 18.20
N GLU A 39 2.84 3.67 18.39
CA GLU A 39 1.71 3.01 19.06
C GLU A 39 0.58 2.76 18.06
N ASN A 40 0.04 1.54 18.05
CA ASN A 40 -1.16 1.22 17.29
C ASN A 40 -2.37 1.93 17.91
N LEU A 41 -2.89 2.93 17.20
CA LEU A 41 -4.17 3.54 17.53
C LEU A 41 -5.29 2.58 17.11
N LYS A 42 -5.97 2.01 18.11
CA LYS A 42 -7.11 1.12 17.88
C LYS A 42 -8.16 1.81 17.00
N ALA A 43 -8.36 1.26 15.80
CA ALA A 43 -9.42 1.61 14.88
C ALA A 43 -10.33 0.41 14.66
N LYS A 44 -11.64 0.66 14.54
CA LYS A 44 -12.62 -0.37 14.18
C LYS A 44 -13.11 -0.10 12.76
N PHE A 45 -12.63 -0.87 11.80
CA PHE A 45 -13.06 -0.81 10.41
C PHE A 45 -14.37 -1.58 10.22
N LYS A 46 -15.24 -1.06 9.37
CA LYS A 46 -16.43 -1.78 8.89
C LYS A 46 -16.07 -2.64 7.68
N ALA A 47 -17.07 -3.35 7.16
CA ALA A 47 -16.98 -4.03 5.88
C ALA A 47 -16.48 -3.08 4.77
N TRP A 48 -15.73 -3.66 3.85
CA TRP A 48 -15.11 -3.01 2.72
C TRP A 48 -15.97 -3.20 1.48
N ASN A 49 -16.23 -2.12 0.77
CA ASN A 49 -16.72 -2.17 -0.61
C ASN A 49 -15.51 -2.11 -1.54
N ILE A 50 -15.36 -3.09 -2.42
CA ILE A 50 -14.22 -3.24 -3.32
C ILE A 50 -14.75 -3.21 -4.74
N HIS A 51 -14.44 -2.14 -5.49
CA HIS A 51 -14.86 -1.97 -6.87
C HIS A 51 -13.70 -2.23 -7.82
N PHE A 52 -13.85 -3.22 -8.71
CA PHE A 52 -12.88 -3.61 -9.72
C PHE A 52 -13.24 -2.94 -11.05
N HIS A 53 -12.51 -1.87 -11.39
CA HIS A 53 -12.83 -0.99 -12.52
C HIS A 53 -12.98 -1.71 -13.87
N ARG A 54 -12.04 -2.60 -14.23
CA ARG A 54 -12.09 -3.31 -15.53
C ARG A 54 -13.23 -4.32 -15.64
N LEU A 55 -13.75 -4.79 -14.50
CA LEU A 55 -14.86 -5.74 -14.46
C LEU A 55 -16.20 -5.03 -14.27
N ASP A 56 -16.19 -3.73 -13.97
CA ASP A 56 -17.35 -2.99 -13.45
C ASP A 56 -18.10 -3.78 -12.36
N LYS A 57 -17.32 -4.33 -11.41
CA LYS A 57 -17.81 -5.28 -10.41
C LYS A 57 -17.48 -4.81 -9.01
N THR A 58 -18.47 -4.82 -8.12
CA THR A 58 -18.30 -4.47 -6.71
C THR A 58 -18.53 -5.68 -5.81
N LEU A 59 -17.67 -5.85 -4.81
CA LEU A 59 -17.82 -6.83 -3.73
C LEU A 59 -17.91 -6.14 -2.38
N GLU A 60 -18.76 -6.66 -1.50
CA GLU A 60 -18.70 -6.33 -0.07
C GLU A 60 -17.98 -7.47 0.69
N LYS A 61 -17.00 -7.11 1.52
CA LYS A 61 -16.21 -8.06 2.31
C LYS A 61 -16.01 -7.57 3.74
N SER A 62 -16.26 -8.43 4.72
CA SER A 62 -15.98 -8.15 6.13
C SER A 62 -14.47 -8.11 6.42
N SER A 63 -13.68 -8.85 5.66
CA SER A 63 -12.22 -8.89 5.75
C SER A 63 -11.58 -8.70 4.37
N LEU A 64 -10.43 -8.05 4.38
CA LEU A 64 -9.55 -7.94 3.22
C LEU A 64 -9.03 -9.33 2.82
N PHE A 65 -8.71 -9.52 1.54
CA PHE A 65 -8.33 -10.83 1.00
C PHE A 65 -7.47 -10.69 -0.25
N ASP A 66 -6.59 -11.67 -0.46
CA ASP A 66 -5.76 -11.74 -1.65
C ASP A 66 -6.61 -12.21 -2.82
N TRP A 67 -6.66 -11.41 -3.89
CA TRP A 67 -7.52 -11.67 -5.04
C TRP A 67 -7.30 -13.05 -5.63
N ARG A 68 -6.06 -13.58 -5.57
CA ARG A 68 -5.67 -14.92 -6.05
C ARG A 68 -6.46 -16.06 -5.42
N THR A 69 -7.04 -15.83 -4.25
CA THR A 69 -7.82 -16.83 -3.51
C THR A 69 -9.31 -16.80 -3.86
N SER A 70 -9.74 -15.90 -4.76
CA SER A 70 -11.13 -15.86 -5.24
C SER A 70 -11.48 -17.10 -6.05
N ASP A 71 -12.69 -17.61 -5.83
CA ASP A 71 -13.30 -18.65 -6.69
C ASP A 71 -13.76 -18.10 -8.04
N ASP A 72 -13.89 -16.78 -8.18
CA ASP A 72 -14.20 -16.12 -9.45
C ASP A 72 -12.91 -15.94 -10.25
N PRO A 73 -12.75 -16.62 -11.41
CA PRO A 73 -11.56 -16.47 -12.23
C PRO A 73 -11.29 -15.03 -12.67
N ALA A 74 -12.32 -14.21 -12.89
CA ALA A 74 -12.15 -12.83 -13.30
C ALA A 74 -11.46 -11.98 -12.21
N ILE A 75 -11.70 -12.31 -10.93
CA ILE A 75 -11.07 -11.66 -9.78
C ILE A 75 -9.71 -12.30 -9.47
N LYS A 76 -9.64 -13.64 -9.50
CA LYS A 76 -8.41 -14.40 -9.26
C LYS A 76 -7.25 -13.95 -10.14
N TYR A 77 -7.55 -13.72 -11.41
CA TYR A 77 -6.58 -13.28 -12.40
C TYR A 77 -6.69 -11.78 -12.72
N TYR A 78 -7.32 -10.99 -11.84
CA TYR A 78 -7.51 -9.57 -12.08
C TYR A 78 -6.17 -8.84 -12.15
N SER A 79 -6.05 -7.98 -13.16
CA SER A 79 -5.01 -6.96 -13.22
C SER A 79 -5.62 -5.61 -13.57
N GLY A 80 -5.29 -4.59 -12.79
CA GLY A 80 -5.82 -3.24 -12.96
C GLY A 80 -6.07 -2.55 -11.63
N GLU A 81 -6.89 -1.52 -11.69
CA GLU A 81 -7.24 -0.70 -10.52
C GLU A 81 -8.43 -1.28 -9.77
N ALA A 82 -8.39 -1.25 -8.44
CA ALA A 82 -9.52 -1.55 -7.58
C ALA A 82 -9.63 -0.53 -6.44
N ASP A 83 -10.84 -0.02 -6.24
CA ASP A 83 -11.15 0.94 -5.19
C ASP A 83 -11.72 0.24 -3.96
N TYR A 84 -11.06 0.43 -2.83
CA TYR A 84 -11.48 -0.02 -1.52
C TYR A 84 -12.09 1.13 -0.76
N GLN A 85 -13.30 0.95 -0.26
CA GLN A 85 -13.99 1.94 0.55
C GLN A 85 -14.49 1.33 1.86
N THR A 86 -14.20 2.01 2.97
CA THR A 86 -14.74 1.64 4.28
C THR A 86 -14.97 2.88 5.14
N THR A 87 -15.56 2.65 6.32
CA THR A 87 -15.59 3.64 7.39
C THR A 87 -15.01 3.03 8.64
N PHE A 88 -14.35 3.86 9.43
CA PHE A 88 -13.76 3.43 10.69
C PHE A 88 -13.97 4.46 11.78
N THR A 89 -13.92 4.01 13.03
CA THR A 89 -13.96 4.91 14.19
C THR A 89 -12.65 4.85 14.95
N CYS A 90 -12.06 6.02 15.23
CA CYS A 90 -10.88 6.16 16.07
C CYS A 90 -11.11 7.19 17.19
N LYS A 91 -10.34 7.06 18.27
CA LYS A 91 -10.26 8.10 19.31
C LYS A 91 -9.38 9.24 18.81
N ALA A 92 -9.60 10.45 19.33
CA ALA A 92 -8.68 11.56 19.08
C ALA A 92 -7.27 11.17 19.57
N PRO A 93 -6.23 11.33 18.74
CA PRO A 93 -4.86 11.11 19.17
C PRO A 93 -4.56 12.11 20.30
N LYS A 94 -4.33 11.63 21.53
CA LYS A 94 -3.88 12.50 22.61
C LYS A 94 -2.36 12.67 22.46
N ASN A 95 -1.89 13.90 22.27
CA ASN A 95 -0.47 14.23 22.18
C ASN A 95 0.29 13.53 21.02
N ALA A 96 -0.38 13.21 19.92
CA ALA A 96 0.30 12.69 18.73
C ALA A 96 0.90 13.85 17.93
N HIS A 97 2.17 13.72 17.54
CA HIS A 97 2.76 14.64 16.58
C HIS A 97 2.27 14.32 15.16
N ARG A 98 2.25 13.04 14.78
CA ARG A 98 1.73 12.59 13.49
C ARG A 98 0.99 11.26 13.64
N VAL A 99 0.07 11.01 12.72
CA VAL A 99 -0.65 9.74 12.60
C VAL A 99 -0.51 9.23 11.17
N TYR A 100 -0.05 7.99 11.04
CA TYR A 100 0.10 7.31 9.78
C TYR A 100 -0.95 6.21 9.61
N LEU A 101 -1.42 6.01 8.39
CA LEU A 101 -2.09 4.79 7.98
C LEU A 101 -1.01 3.82 7.48
N LYS A 102 -0.89 2.68 8.14
CA LYS A 102 -0.02 1.57 7.72
C LYS A 102 -0.85 0.57 6.93
N LEU A 103 -0.38 0.24 5.74
CA LEU A 103 -0.96 -0.78 4.89
C LEU A 103 0.02 -1.97 4.83
N GLU A 104 -0.36 -3.11 5.37
CA GLU A 104 0.46 -4.31 5.25
C GLU A 104 0.18 -5.04 3.92
N ASP A 105 1.21 -5.67 3.37
CA ASP A 105 1.16 -6.48 2.16
C ASP A 105 0.56 -5.78 0.92
N VAL A 106 0.83 -4.48 0.76
CA VAL A 106 0.47 -3.73 -0.44
C VAL A 106 1.23 -4.27 -1.64
N ASN A 107 0.49 -4.74 -2.65
CA ASN A 107 1.03 -5.16 -3.94
C ASN A 107 0.20 -4.52 -5.07
N VAL A 108 0.66 -3.50 -5.79
CA VAL A 108 2.02 -2.88 -5.78
C VAL A 108 2.01 -1.42 -5.30
N ILE A 109 0.95 -0.67 -5.61
CA ILE A 109 0.85 0.76 -5.30
C ILE A 109 -0.57 1.09 -4.81
N ALA A 110 -0.67 2.05 -3.90
CA ALA A 110 -1.95 2.51 -3.35
C ALA A 110 -1.99 4.04 -3.21
N SER A 111 -3.05 4.67 -3.71
CA SER A 111 -3.41 6.05 -3.37
C SER A 111 -4.42 6.04 -2.22
N VAL A 112 -4.29 6.97 -1.28
CA VAL A 112 -5.13 7.00 -0.08
C VAL A 112 -5.82 8.35 0.06
N LYS A 113 -7.13 8.30 0.30
CA LYS A 113 -7.93 9.47 0.73
C LYS A 113 -8.62 9.18 2.05
N VAL A 114 -8.58 10.16 2.95
CA VAL A 114 -9.30 10.11 4.23
C VAL A 114 -10.24 11.30 4.30
N ASN A 115 -11.54 11.02 4.53
CA ASN A 115 -12.60 12.04 4.53
C ASN A 115 -12.60 12.92 3.26
N GLY A 116 -12.22 12.36 2.11
CA GLY A 116 -12.12 13.08 0.83
C GLY A 116 -10.83 13.88 0.64
N LYS A 117 -9.97 14.01 1.65
CA LYS A 117 -8.65 14.63 1.53
C LYS A 117 -7.64 13.63 1.01
N ASP A 118 -6.90 14.01 -0.03
CA ASP A 118 -5.78 13.24 -0.57
C ASP A 118 -4.61 13.23 0.42
N CYS A 119 -4.15 12.04 0.77
CA CYS A 119 -3.03 11.79 1.68
C CYS A 119 -1.77 11.37 0.91
N GLY A 120 -1.87 11.16 -0.40
CA GLY A 120 -0.78 10.79 -1.29
C GLY A 120 -0.81 9.33 -1.76
N ILE A 121 0.36 8.86 -2.21
CA ILE A 121 0.54 7.55 -2.83
C ILE A 121 1.68 6.81 -2.11
N VAL A 122 1.45 5.54 -1.81
CA VAL A 122 2.43 4.64 -1.21
C VAL A 122 2.77 3.51 -2.18
N TRP A 123 4.05 3.35 -2.49
CA TRP A 123 4.54 2.43 -3.53
C TRP A 123 5.81 1.66 -3.13
N ALA A 124 6.40 2.01 -1.98
CA ALA A 124 7.61 1.39 -1.46
C ALA A 124 7.55 1.31 0.06
N ALA A 125 8.30 0.35 0.62
CA ALA A 125 8.42 0.20 2.06
C ALA A 125 9.15 1.40 2.71
N PRO A 126 8.79 1.79 3.94
CA PRO A 126 7.65 1.29 4.71
C PRO A 126 6.33 1.82 4.12
N TYR A 127 5.31 0.96 4.03
CA TYR A 127 4.01 1.32 3.47
C TYR A 127 3.17 2.14 4.46
N LEU A 128 3.66 3.35 4.76
CA LEU A 128 3.09 4.33 5.68
C LEU A 128 2.70 5.58 4.92
N ILE A 129 1.54 6.14 5.26
CA ILE A 129 1.08 7.40 4.68
C ILE A 129 0.55 8.32 5.77
N ASP A 130 0.96 9.59 5.75
CA ASP A 130 0.55 10.56 6.76
C ASP A 130 -0.92 10.95 6.54
N VAL A 131 -1.73 10.73 7.57
CA VAL A 131 -3.17 11.06 7.58
C VAL A 131 -3.54 12.06 8.68
N THR A 132 -2.54 12.67 9.32
CA THR A 132 -2.68 13.55 10.50
C THR A 132 -3.75 14.61 10.28
N ASP A 133 -3.63 15.37 9.20
CA ASP A 133 -4.52 16.49 8.90
C ASP A 133 -5.85 16.08 8.24
N ALA A 134 -6.03 14.79 7.95
CA ALA A 134 -7.24 14.26 7.31
C ALA A 134 -8.16 13.56 8.33
N LEU A 135 -7.59 13.11 9.45
CA LEU A 135 -8.33 12.41 10.50
C LEU A 135 -9.19 13.36 11.35
N LYS A 136 -10.34 12.84 11.79
CA LYS A 136 -11.18 13.47 12.81
C LYS A 136 -11.56 12.50 13.91
N LYS A 137 -11.89 13.03 15.09
CA LYS A 137 -12.42 12.24 16.20
C LYS A 137 -13.73 11.56 15.79
N GLY A 138 -13.86 10.27 16.10
CA GLY A 138 -15.07 9.51 15.79
C GLY A 138 -14.99 8.87 14.40
N LYS A 139 -16.07 9.00 13.62
CA LYS A 139 -16.23 8.31 12.32
C LYS A 139 -15.41 8.99 11.22
N ASN A 140 -14.64 8.20 10.49
CA ASN A 140 -13.87 8.60 9.31
C ASN A 140 -14.26 7.74 8.11
N ARG A 141 -14.15 8.28 6.90
CA ARG A 141 -14.24 7.53 5.64
C ARG A 141 -12.83 7.32 5.09
N LEU A 142 -12.55 6.11 4.63
CA LEU A 142 -11.29 5.72 4.02
C LEU A 142 -11.57 5.23 2.60
N GLU A 143 -10.78 5.73 1.67
CA GLU A 143 -10.75 5.29 0.28
C GLU A 143 -9.31 4.95 -0.07
N ILE A 144 -9.10 3.77 -0.65
CA ILE A 144 -7.79 3.31 -1.11
C ILE A 144 -7.97 2.82 -2.54
N SER A 145 -7.29 3.46 -3.49
CA SER A 145 -7.24 3.02 -4.88
C SER A 145 -5.94 2.27 -5.09
N MET A 146 -6.03 0.98 -5.42
CA MET A 146 -4.88 0.10 -5.61
C MET A 146 -4.72 -0.34 -7.04
N ALA A 147 -3.48 -0.43 -7.51
CA ALA A 147 -3.15 -1.06 -8.78
C ALA A 147 -2.07 -2.14 -8.59
N ASN A 148 -2.32 -3.32 -9.18
CA ASN A 148 -1.32 -4.37 -9.32
C ASN A 148 -0.68 -4.34 -10.72
N THR A 149 0.18 -5.32 -11.02
CA THR A 149 0.76 -5.48 -12.35
C THR A 149 -0.19 -6.23 -13.29
N TRP A 150 0.11 -6.18 -14.59
CA TRP A 150 -0.58 -6.98 -15.62
C TRP A 150 -0.31 -8.48 -15.54
N TYR A 151 0.59 -8.93 -14.67
CA TYR A 151 1.12 -10.30 -14.68
C TYR A 151 0.01 -11.37 -14.56
N ASN A 152 -0.89 -11.24 -13.58
CA ASN A 152 -1.92 -12.26 -13.34
C ASN A 152 -2.89 -12.38 -14.52
N TYR A 153 -3.34 -11.25 -15.09
CA TYR A 153 -4.22 -11.26 -16.25
C TYR A 153 -3.53 -11.81 -17.50
N SER A 154 -2.26 -11.46 -17.70
CA SER A 154 -1.44 -11.96 -18.80
C SER A 154 -1.36 -13.49 -18.79
N GLN A 155 -1.18 -14.08 -17.61
CA GLN A 155 -1.18 -15.53 -17.42
C GLN A 155 -2.51 -16.17 -17.81
N ALA A 156 -3.63 -15.59 -17.37
CA ALA A 156 -4.94 -16.15 -17.70
C ALA A 156 -5.21 -16.14 -19.21
N VAL A 157 -4.80 -15.10 -19.93
CA VAL A 157 -4.97 -15.02 -21.39
C VAL A 157 -4.04 -15.99 -22.11
N ASN A 158 -2.75 -16.01 -21.74
CA ASN A 158 -1.75 -16.90 -22.36
C ASN A 158 -2.12 -18.40 -22.27
N TYR A 159 -2.77 -18.80 -21.17
CA TYR A 159 -3.21 -20.17 -20.96
C TYR A 159 -4.69 -20.42 -21.34
N GLY A 160 -5.36 -19.44 -21.95
CA GLY A 160 -6.73 -19.57 -22.45
C GLY A 160 -7.82 -19.70 -21.39
N ILE A 161 -7.52 -19.35 -20.13
CA ILE A 161 -8.49 -19.28 -19.02
C ILE A 161 -9.45 -18.12 -19.28
N ILE A 162 -8.91 -16.96 -19.69
CA ILE A 162 -9.67 -15.79 -20.13
C ILE A 162 -9.44 -15.65 -21.64
N LYS A 163 -10.52 -15.47 -22.39
CA LYS A 163 -10.46 -15.14 -23.82
C LYS A 163 -10.62 -13.63 -23.98
N ASP A 164 -9.56 -12.97 -24.41
CA ASP A 164 -9.56 -11.56 -24.80
C ASP A 164 -8.81 -11.40 -26.11
N GLU A 165 -9.55 -11.18 -27.20
CA GLU A 165 -9.00 -11.02 -28.55
C GLU A 165 -8.28 -9.69 -28.74
N ASN A 166 -8.50 -8.72 -27.84
CA ASN A 166 -7.85 -7.40 -27.88
C ASN A 166 -6.57 -7.35 -27.02
N TYR A 167 -6.23 -8.46 -26.35
CA TYR A 167 -5.03 -8.58 -25.55
C TYR A 167 -3.94 -9.33 -26.32
N TRP A 168 -2.75 -8.76 -26.39
CA TRP A 168 -1.58 -9.40 -26.97
C TRP A 168 -0.34 -9.14 -26.11
N THR A 169 0.45 -10.19 -25.87
CA THR A 169 1.76 -10.08 -25.24
C THR A 169 2.73 -11.09 -25.86
N ASN A 170 3.97 -10.67 -26.07
CA ASN A 170 5.09 -11.57 -26.34
C ASN A 170 5.81 -12.01 -25.05
N GLY A 171 5.35 -11.53 -23.90
CA GLY A 171 5.88 -11.89 -22.59
C GLY A 171 5.58 -13.33 -22.26
N ARG A 172 6.53 -14.23 -22.56
CA ARG A 172 6.57 -15.54 -21.88
C ARG A 172 6.94 -15.25 -20.43
N THR A 173 6.10 -15.66 -19.49
CA THR A 173 6.38 -15.51 -18.06
C THR A 173 7.50 -16.47 -17.68
N TRP A 174 8.72 -15.98 -17.77
CA TRP A 174 9.93 -16.70 -17.40
C TRP A 174 10.37 -16.23 -16.02
N ASP A 175 10.53 -17.16 -15.08
CA ASP A 175 11.20 -16.87 -13.82
C ASP A 175 12.71 -16.90 -14.04
N TYR A 176 13.34 -15.75 -14.02
CA TYR A 176 14.80 -15.65 -14.17
C TYR A 176 15.57 -16.20 -12.96
N LYS A 177 14.97 -16.24 -11.77
CA LYS A 177 15.61 -16.78 -10.56
C LYS A 177 15.55 -18.30 -10.53
N GLU A 178 14.41 -18.88 -10.92
CA GLU A 178 14.22 -20.33 -10.92
C GLU A 178 14.51 -21.00 -12.26
N GLY A 179 14.68 -20.22 -13.34
CA GLY A 179 14.95 -20.73 -14.68
C GLY A 179 13.80 -21.52 -15.27
N LYS A 180 12.55 -21.22 -14.89
CA LYS A 180 11.35 -21.97 -15.28
C LYS A 180 10.33 -21.10 -16.02
N VAL A 181 9.50 -21.75 -16.83
CA VAL A 181 8.27 -21.15 -17.34
C VAL A 181 7.26 -21.11 -16.20
N LEU A 182 6.81 -19.91 -15.84
CA LEU A 182 5.80 -19.68 -14.82
C LEU A 182 4.44 -20.11 -15.36
N LYS A 183 3.69 -20.85 -14.55
CA LYS A 183 2.38 -21.42 -14.89
C LYS A 183 1.25 -20.57 -14.32
N THR A 184 0.02 -21.00 -14.57
CA THR A 184 -1.20 -20.37 -14.04
C THR A 184 -1.32 -20.44 -12.51
N GLU A 185 -0.55 -21.30 -11.85
CA GLU A 185 -0.45 -21.36 -10.39
C GLU A 185 0.53 -20.34 -9.79
N ASP A 186 1.48 -19.82 -10.56
CA ASP A 186 2.53 -18.91 -10.10
C ASP A 186 2.07 -17.43 -10.13
N LEU A 187 0.91 -17.12 -9.52
CA LEU A 187 0.34 -15.77 -9.50
C LEU A 187 1.03 -14.83 -8.52
N GLN A 188 1.16 -13.56 -8.90
CA GLN A 188 1.65 -12.50 -8.01
C GLN A 188 0.58 -12.12 -6.98
N PRO A 189 0.94 -11.93 -5.69
CA PRO A 189 0.02 -11.38 -4.69
C PRO A 189 -0.65 -10.11 -5.20
N SER A 190 -1.96 -9.98 -4.98
CA SER A 190 -2.71 -8.87 -5.54
C SER A 190 -3.84 -8.41 -4.64
N GLY A 191 -3.99 -7.08 -4.61
CA GLY A 191 -4.95 -6.40 -3.75
C GLY A 191 -4.41 -6.09 -2.36
N LEU A 192 -5.30 -5.59 -1.52
CA LEU A 192 -5.09 -5.39 -0.10
C LEU A 192 -5.58 -6.61 0.67
N PHE A 193 -4.66 -7.26 1.39
CA PHE A 193 -4.96 -8.47 2.18
C PHE A 193 -4.21 -8.54 3.52
N GLY A 194 -3.25 -7.65 3.75
CA GLY A 194 -2.68 -7.43 5.07
C GLY A 194 -3.56 -6.54 5.96
N GLU A 195 -3.11 -6.30 7.18
CA GLU A 195 -3.80 -5.41 8.10
C GLU A 195 -3.72 -3.93 7.69
N VAL A 196 -4.78 -3.19 8.00
CA VAL A 196 -4.82 -1.73 7.90
C VAL A 196 -4.83 -1.16 9.31
N GLN A 197 -3.77 -0.43 9.68
CA GLN A 197 -3.55 0.06 11.03
C GLN A 197 -3.36 1.56 11.05
N LEU A 198 -3.77 2.21 12.15
CA LEU A 198 -3.35 3.58 12.44
C LEU A 198 -2.18 3.55 13.41
N ILE A 199 -1.09 4.20 13.05
CA ILE A 199 0.15 4.27 13.82
C ILE A 199 0.33 5.70 14.29
N VAL A 200 0.48 5.89 15.59
CA VAL A 200 0.76 7.20 16.18
C VAL A 200 2.26 7.37 16.37
N GLU A 201 2.76 8.48 15.88
CA GLU A 201 4.10 9.01 16.14
C GLU A 201 4.05 9.87 17.41
N LYS A 202 4.78 9.44 18.45
CA LYS A 202 4.89 10.15 19.74
C LYS A 202 6.20 10.89 19.86
#